data_AF-A0A1B2DPT7-F1
#
_entry.id   AF-A0A1B2DPT7-F1
#
_cell.length_a   1.000
_cell.length_b   1.000
_cell.length_c   1.000
_cell.angle_alpha   90.00
_cell.angle_beta   90.00
_cell.angle_gamma   90.00
#
_symmetry.space_group_name_H-M   'P 1'
#
loop_
_entity.id
_entity.type
_entity.pdbx_description
1 polymer ?
#
loop_
_entity_poly.entity_id
_entity_poly.type
_entity_poly.pdbx_seq_one_letter_code
_entity_poly.pdbx_strand_id
1 'polypeptide(L)'
;MEILLEATDIFDLDISRKIEENMILVGDQLEKEPEYQLTVSFHVGLLDDARMDDIDVKISEREKNETKKDRINNLLRFQLTSIDNSLSQHGFNISYMSIRGEFLEAQNIIRVQLEKQETTHNSHDTKRKSKSPMKIRSIMPSLPYIQDVTGKFASKRLNEIYSEIRTAIHDKKILSEALEIDSTEDENILFQAFVKQYHGLWLNTRENEKALFEKLYGKIERALDNRIELMQASDKNES
;
A
#
# COMPACT_ATOMS: atom_id res chain seq x y z
N MET A 1 -12.00 -4.86 -13.25
CA MET A 1 -13.42 -5.23 -13.12
C MET A 1 -13.81 -5.10 -11.66
N GLU A 2 -15.04 -4.64 -11.40
CA GLU A 2 -15.58 -4.51 -10.04
C GLU A 2 -16.99 -5.11 -9.98
N ILE A 3 -17.29 -5.80 -8.89
CA ILE A 3 -18.58 -6.44 -8.61
C ILE A 3 -18.96 -6.09 -7.17
N LEU A 4 -20.22 -5.71 -6.96
CA LEU A 4 -20.81 -5.52 -5.64
C LEU A 4 -21.78 -6.68 -5.37
N LEU A 5 -21.51 -7.45 -4.33
CA LEU A 5 -22.42 -8.46 -3.84
C LEU A 5 -23.23 -7.87 -2.70
N GLU A 6 -24.52 -7.68 -2.94
CA GLU A 6 -25.48 -7.23 -1.94
C GLU A 6 -26.01 -8.41 -1.11
N ALA A 7 -26.53 -8.10 0.09
CA ALA A 7 -27.11 -9.08 1.01
C ALA A 7 -26.16 -10.25 1.35
N THR A 8 -24.87 -9.96 1.48
CA THR A 8 -23.83 -10.90 1.90
C THR A 8 -22.76 -10.18 2.70
N ASP A 9 -22.04 -10.91 3.54
CA ASP A 9 -20.96 -10.37 4.35
C ASP A 9 -19.88 -11.44 4.61
N ILE A 10 -18.85 -11.13 5.40
CA ILE A 10 -17.75 -12.05 5.66
C ILE A 10 -18.13 -13.29 6.48
N PHE A 11 -19.29 -13.30 7.12
CA PHE A 11 -19.80 -14.45 7.86
C PHE A 11 -20.54 -15.44 6.96
N ASP A 12 -20.85 -15.04 5.72
CA ASP A 12 -21.48 -15.90 4.73
C ASP A 12 -20.49 -16.97 4.24
N LEU A 13 -20.68 -18.21 4.67
CA LEU A 13 -19.79 -19.32 4.29
C LEU A 13 -19.91 -19.70 2.80
N ASP A 14 -20.98 -19.26 2.12
CA ASP A 14 -21.21 -19.46 0.68
C ASP A 14 -20.70 -18.29 -0.18
N ILE A 15 -20.01 -17.30 0.42
CA ILE A 15 -19.49 -16.13 -0.30
C ILE A 15 -18.62 -16.52 -1.51
N SER A 16 -17.86 -17.61 -1.43
CA SER A 16 -17.03 -18.09 -2.54
C SER A 16 -17.86 -18.46 -3.76
N ARG A 17 -18.95 -19.21 -3.57
CA ARG A 17 -19.91 -19.55 -4.62
C ARG A 17 -20.58 -18.31 -5.20
N LYS A 18 -20.99 -17.34 -4.36
CA LYS A 18 -21.60 -16.08 -4.82
C LYS A 18 -20.63 -15.27 -5.68
N ILE A 19 -19.37 -15.19 -5.27
CA ILE A 19 -18.31 -14.53 -6.04
C ILE A 19 -18.11 -15.26 -7.36
N GLU A 20 -17.95 -16.59 -7.32
CA GLU A 20 -17.79 -17.44 -8.51
C GLU A 20 -18.89 -17.23 -9.55
N GLU A 21 -20.15 -17.34 -9.14
CA GLU A 21 -21.31 -17.18 -10.03
C GLU A 21 -21.29 -15.83 -10.73
N ASN A 22 -20.97 -14.75 -10.00
CA ASN A 22 -20.87 -13.40 -10.58
C ASN A 22 -19.62 -13.25 -11.48
N MET A 23 -18.51 -13.86 -11.11
CA MET A 23 -17.27 -13.81 -11.89
C MET A 23 -17.37 -14.61 -13.18
N ILE A 24 -18.10 -15.73 -13.21
CA ILE A 24 -18.35 -16.53 -14.42
C ILE A 24 -19.21 -15.73 -15.41
N LEU A 25 -20.25 -15.03 -14.93
CA LEU A 25 -21.11 -14.21 -15.78
C LEU A 25 -20.35 -13.09 -16.53
N VAL A 26 -19.26 -12.59 -15.93
CA VAL A 26 -18.39 -11.60 -16.58
C VAL A 26 -17.14 -12.24 -17.20
N GLY A 27 -16.88 -13.51 -16.89
CA GLY A 27 -15.69 -14.28 -17.28
C GLY A 27 -15.57 -14.53 -18.77
N ASP A 28 -16.67 -14.57 -19.51
CA ASP A 28 -16.64 -14.64 -20.99
C ASP A 28 -15.94 -13.43 -21.62
N GLN A 29 -15.81 -12.31 -20.90
CA GLN A 29 -15.10 -11.10 -21.32
C GLN A 29 -13.63 -11.08 -20.87
N LEU A 30 -13.22 -12.04 -20.04
CA LEU A 30 -11.88 -12.08 -19.46
C LEU A 30 -10.96 -12.93 -20.34
N GLU A 31 -9.79 -12.39 -20.65
CA GLU A 31 -8.76 -13.15 -21.37
C GLU A 31 -8.34 -14.35 -20.52
N LYS A 32 -8.03 -15.47 -21.17
CA LYS A 32 -7.73 -16.76 -20.51
C LYS A 32 -6.31 -16.89 -19.95
N GLU A 33 -5.39 -16.02 -20.37
CA GLU A 33 -3.97 -16.11 -20.00
C GLU A 33 -3.37 -14.98 -19.13
N PRO A 34 -4.04 -13.85 -18.81
CA PRO A 34 -3.45 -12.87 -17.92
C PRO A 34 -3.47 -13.34 -16.47
N GLU A 35 -2.46 -12.89 -15.74
CA GLU A 35 -2.36 -13.02 -14.31
C GLU A 35 -3.21 -11.92 -13.66
N TYR A 36 -4.01 -12.24 -12.66
CA TYR A 36 -4.91 -11.30 -12.01
C TYR A 36 -4.59 -11.07 -10.53
N GLN A 37 -4.88 -9.86 -10.08
CA GLN A 37 -4.98 -9.49 -8.68
C GLN A 37 -6.46 -9.43 -8.28
N LEU A 38 -6.81 -10.19 -7.23
CA LEU A 38 -8.14 -10.17 -6.63
C LEU A 38 -8.12 -9.42 -5.29
N THR A 39 -9.08 -8.52 -5.11
CA THR A 39 -9.32 -7.85 -3.83
C THR A 39 -10.76 -8.01 -3.40
N VAL A 40 -10.97 -8.55 -2.21
CA VAL A 40 -12.27 -8.71 -1.57
C VAL A 40 -12.34 -7.71 -0.42
N SER A 41 -13.27 -6.76 -0.50
CA SER A 41 -13.47 -5.73 0.51
C SER A 41 -14.76 -5.99 1.28
N PHE A 42 -14.72 -5.81 2.59
CA PHE A 42 -15.88 -5.91 3.48
C PHE A 42 -15.96 -4.69 4.39
N HIS A 43 -17.12 -4.46 5.01
CA HIS A 43 -17.29 -3.35 5.93
C HIS A 43 -16.53 -3.57 7.25
N VAL A 44 -15.63 -2.66 7.62
CA VAL A 44 -14.78 -2.77 8.82
C VAL A 44 -15.56 -2.88 10.14
N GLY A 45 -16.77 -2.35 10.21
CA GLY A 45 -17.67 -2.51 11.37
C GLY A 45 -18.02 -3.96 11.71
N LEU A 46 -17.86 -4.90 10.77
CA LEU A 46 -18.08 -6.33 11.01
C LEU A 46 -17.02 -6.97 11.92
N LEU A 47 -15.87 -6.29 12.14
CA LEU A 47 -14.85 -6.76 13.07
C LEU A 47 -15.35 -6.79 14.53
N ASP A 48 -16.38 -6.00 14.84
CA ASP A 48 -17.00 -5.94 16.16
C ASP A 48 -18.36 -6.62 16.25
N ASP A 49 -18.76 -7.34 15.19
CA ASP A 49 -20.02 -8.08 15.14
C ASP A 49 -20.01 -9.28 16.10
N ALA A 50 -21.13 -9.49 16.81
CA ALA A 50 -21.30 -10.56 17.78
C ALA A 50 -21.16 -11.96 17.16
N ARG A 51 -21.47 -12.12 15.86
CA ARG A 51 -21.33 -13.40 15.15
C ARG A 51 -19.89 -13.90 15.11
N MET A 52 -18.90 -13.03 15.33
CA MET A 52 -17.49 -13.41 15.43
C MET A 52 -17.22 -14.36 16.59
N ASP A 53 -18.05 -14.33 17.63
CA ASP A 53 -17.91 -15.22 18.79
C ASP A 53 -18.52 -16.60 18.58
N ASP A 54 -19.46 -16.72 17.65
CA ASP A 54 -20.24 -17.93 17.39
C ASP A 54 -19.77 -18.69 16.13
N ILE A 55 -18.84 -18.13 15.36
CA ILE A 55 -18.39 -18.72 14.10
C ILE A 55 -17.47 -19.94 14.37
N ASP A 56 -17.93 -21.13 13.97
CA ASP A 56 -17.16 -22.38 14.07
C ASP A 56 -16.39 -22.64 12.76
N VAL A 57 -15.38 -21.82 12.50
CA VAL A 57 -14.41 -22.08 11.43
C VAL A 57 -13.31 -22.94 12.03
N LYS A 58 -13.23 -24.22 11.64
CA LYS A 58 -12.26 -25.20 12.16
C LYS A 58 -10.84 -24.61 12.23
N ILE A 59 -10.42 -24.29 13.44
CA ILE A 59 -9.06 -23.86 13.77
C ILE A 59 -8.19 -25.11 13.78
N SER A 60 -6.95 -25.00 13.31
CA SER A 60 -5.96 -26.07 13.57
C SER A 60 -5.90 -26.33 15.08
N GLU A 61 -6.04 -27.58 15.50
CA GLU A 61 -6.31 -28.08 16.88
C GLU A 61 -5.34 -27.62 18.02
N ARG A 62 -4.45 -26.66 17.79
CA ARG A 62 -3.32 -26.35 18.67
C ARG A 62 -3.49 -25.18 19.63
N GLU A 63 -4.58 -24.42 19.61
CA GLU A 63 -4.67 -23.19 20.40
C GLU A 63 -5.80 -23.24 21.44
N LYS A 64 -5.43 -23.35 22.72
CA LYS A 64 -6.35 -23.40 23.87
C LYS A 64 -6.83 -22.02 24.36
N ASN A 65 -6.30 -20.92 23.81
CA ASN A 65 -6.59 -19.54 24.24
C ASN A 65 -6.72 -18.61 23.02
N GLU A 66 -7.77 -18.79 22.22
CA GLU A 66 -7.99 -17.98 21.03
C GLU A 66 -8.43 -16.55 21.41
N THR A 67 -7.76 -15.53 20.85
CA THR A 67 -8.19 -14.13 20.99
C THR A 67 -9.18 -13.74 19.90
N LYS A 68 -9.95 -12.65 20.10
CA LYS A 68 -10.82 -12.08 19.05
C LYS A 68 -10.06 -11.80 17.75
N LYS A 69 -8.80 -11.37 17.85
CA LYS A 69 -7.92 -11.12 16.70
C LYS A 69 -7.63 -12.42 15.93
N ASP A 70 -7.43 -13.52 16.63
CA ASP A 70 -7.17 -14.82 16.00
C ASP A 70 -8.43 -15.29 15.26
N ARG A 71 -9.62 -15.16 15.87
CA ARG A 71 -10.91 -15.45 15.23
C ARG A 71 -11.12 -14.68 13.92
N ILE A 72 -10.89 -13.36 13.96
CA ILE A 72 -10.97 -12.51 12.77
C ILE A 72 -10.03 -13.03 11.68
N ASN A 73 -8.77 -13.30 12.01
CA ASN A 73 -7.80 -13.78 11.02
C ASN A 73 -8.18 -15.17 10.48
N ASN A 74 -8.70 -16.05 11.34
CA ASN A 74 -9.14 -17.39 10.97
C ASN A 74 -10.32 -17.34 10.00
N LEU A 75 -11.34 -16.53 10.30
CA LEU A 75 -12.48 -16.31 9.42
C LEU A 75 -12.05 -15.76 8.07
N LEU A 76 -11.29 -14.66 8.06
CA LEU A 76 -10.84 -14.02 6.83
C LEU A 76 -9.95 -14.95 6.00
N ARG A 77 -9.08 -15.73 6.65
CA ARG A 77 -8.25 -16.74 5.98
C ARG A 77 -9.07 -17.85 5.36
N PHE A 78 -10.08 -18.34 6.09
CA PHE A 78 -11.01 -19.35 5.58
C PHE A 78 -11.73 -18.85 4.34
N GLN A 79 -12.34 -17.66 4.41
CA GLN A 79 -13.05 -17.07 3.28
C GLN A 79 -12.14 -16.87 2.08
N LEU A 80 -10.97 -16.28 2.31
CA LEU A 80 -9.98 -16.05 1.28
C LEU A 80 -9.55 -17.35 0.59
N THR A 81 -9.33 -18.42 1.37
CA THR A 81 -8.97 -19.75 0.84
C THR A 81 -10.12 -20.40 0.07
N SER A 82 -11.36 -20.25 0.56
CA SER A 82 -12.56 -20.76 -0.10
C SER A 82 -12.76 -20.12 -1.48
N ILE A 83 -12.65 -18.79 -1.55
CA ILE A 83 -12.75 -18.00 -2.79
C ILE A 83 -11.65 -18.41 -3.77
N ASP A 84 -10.43 -18.56 -3.28
CA ASP A 84 -9.29 -18.96 -4.10
C ASP A 84 -9.50 -20.30 -4.81
N ASN A 85 -9.93 -21.30 -4.03
CA ASN A 85 -10.14 -22.64 -4.53
C ASN A 85 -11.25 -22.65 -5.59
N SER A 86 -12.35 -21.95 -5.32
CA SER A 86 -13.51 -21.83 -6.22
C SER A 86 -13.15 -21.17 -7.55
N LEU A 87 -12.44 -20.04 -7.53
CA LEU A 87 -12.02 -19.35 -8.76
C LEU A 87 -10.93 -20.12 -9.51
N SER A 88 -9.98 -20.74 -8.80
CA SER A 88 -8.93 -21.56 -9.43
C SER A 88 -9.51 -22.77 -10.17
N GLN A 89 -10.57 -23.39 -9.64
CA GLN A 89 -11.28 -24.50 -10.31
C GLN A 89 -11.93 -24.08 -11.64
N HIS A 90 -12.26 -22.79 -11.79
CA HIS A 90 -12.84 -22.21 -13.00
C HIS A 90 -11.81 -21.57 -13.94
N GLY A 91 -10.52 -21.80 -13.69
CA GLY A 91 -9.45 -21.40 -14.59
C GLY A 91 -8.94 -19.96 -14.40
N PHE A 92 -9.36 -19.27 -13.32
CA PHE A 92 -8.81 -17.95 -13.00
C PHE A 92 -7.37 -18.05 -12.49
N ASN A 93 -6.42 -17.45 -13.21
CA ASN A 93 -5.03 -17.35 -12.77
C ASN A 93 -4.83 -16.13 -11.85
N ILE A 94 -5.09 -16.31 -10.55
CA ILE A 94 -4.92 -15.26 -9.54
C ILE A 94 -3.57 -15.42 -8.84
N SER A 95 -2.70 -14.43 -8.96
CA SER A 95 -1.37 -14.44 -8.34
C SER A 95 -1.29 -13.68 -7.03
N TYR A 96 -2.10 -12.64 -6.90
CA TYR A 96 -2.25 -11.87 -5.68
C TYR A 96 -3.71 -11.86 -5.28
N MET A 97 -3.96 -12.13 -4.01
CA MET A 97 -5.30 -12.10 -3.48
C MET A 97 -5.31 -11.46 -2.10
N SER A 98 -6.23 -10.54 -1.88
CA SER A 98 -6.40 -9.87 -0.60
C SER A 98 -7.84 -9.87 -0.12
N ILE A 99 -8.02 -9.97 1.20
CA ILE A 99 -9.27 -9.63 1.87
C ILE A 99 -9.01 -8.48 2.83
N ARG A 100 -9.79 -7.41 2.73
CA ARG A 100 -9.56 -6.18 3.49
C ARG A 100 -10.83 -5.53 4.01
N GLY A 101 -10.77 -5.02 5.24
CA GLY A 101 -11.88 -4.26 5.82
C GLY A 101 -11.76 -2.78 5.45
N GLU A 102 -12.85 -2.22 4.94
CA GLU A 102 -12.97 -0.84 4.48
C GLU A 102 -14.27 -0.20 4.99
N PHE A 103 -14.42 1.11 4.83
CA PHE A 103 -15.69 1.79 5.05
C PHE A 103 -16.54 1.71 3.77
N LEU A 104 -17.19 0.57 3.57
CA LEU A 104 -18.20 0.40 2.50
C LEU A 104 -19.51 1.13 2.87
N GLU A 105 -20.45 1.28 1.93
CA GLU A 105 -21.71 1.98 2.25
C GLU A 105 -22.58 1.22 3.25
N ALA A 106 -22.46 -0.12 3.31
CA ALA A 106 -23.22 -0.95 4.23
C ALA A 106 -22.45 -2.21 4.66
N GLN A 107 -22.88 -2.81 5.78
CA GLN A 107 -22.28 -4.02 6.34
C GLN A 107 -22.58 -5.29 5.54
N ASN A 108 -23.71 -5.32 4.82
CA ASN A 108 -24.17 -6.44 4.01
C ASN A 108 -23.75 -6.32 2.54
N ILE A 109 -22.62 -5.67 2.28
CA ILE A 109 -22.03 -5.53 0.95
C ILE A 109 -20.61 -6.12 0.99
N ILE A 110 -20.30 -6.92 -0.02
CA ILE A 110 -18.94 -7.34 -0.35
C ILE A 110 -18.58 -6.75 -1.70
N ARG A 111 -17.49 -5.98 -1.76
CA ARG A 111 -16.95 -5.48 -3.03
C ARG A 111 -15.81 -6.37 -3.49
N VAL A 112 -15.88 -6.84 -4.73
CA VAL A 112 -14.88 -7.69 -5.36
C VAL A 112 -14.27 -6.94 -6.53
N GLN A 113 -12.94 -6.78 -6.50
CA GLN A 113 -12.18 -6.13 -7.56
C GLN A 113 -11.20 -7.12 -8.16
N LEU A 114 -11.24 -7.25 -9.49
CA LEU A 114 -10.28 -8.03 -10.26
C LEU A 114 -9.52 -7.10 -11.20
N GLU A 115 -8.20 -7.08 -11.05
CA GLU A 115 -7.30 -6.24 -11.83
C GLU A 115 -6.32 -7.13 -12.61
N LYS A 116 -6.16 -6.86 -13.90
CA LYS A 116 -5.15 -7.52 -14.72
C LYS A 116 -3.77 -7.03 -14.29
N GLN A 117 -2.88 -7.95 -13.95
CA GLN A 117 -1.48 -7.65 -13.68
C GLN A 117 -0.75 -7.55 -15.02
N GLU A 118 0.10 -6.54 -15.16
CA GLU A 118 1.07 -6.54 -16.24
C GLU A 118 2.09 -7.65 -15.96
N THR A 119 2.21 -8.61 -16.87
CA THR A 119 3.26 -9.62 -16.79
C THR A 119 4.60 -8.93 -16.95
N THR A 120 5.28 -8.64 -15.84
CA THR A 120 6.69 -8.28 -15.87
C THR A 120 7.47 -9.55 -16.24
N HIS A 121 7.55 -9.84 -17.53
CA HIS A 121 8.52 -10.81 -18.05
C HIS A 121 9.91 -10.22 -17.84
N ASN A 122 10.47 -10.45 -16.66
CA ASN A 122 11.91 -10.41 -16.49
C ASN A 122 12.47 -11.61 -17.28
N SER A 123 12.73 -11.39 -18.56
CA SER A 123 13.47 -12.27 -19.45
C SER A 123 14.94 -12.28 -19.03
N HIS A 124 15.23 -12.72 -17.80
CA HIS A 124 16.55 -13.20 -17.46
C HIS A 124 16.55 -14.72 -17.62
N ASP A 125 16.81 -15.07 -18.88
CA ASP A 125 17.53 -16.24 -19.34
C ASP A 125 18.21 -17.03 -18.20
N THR A 126 17.63 -18.16 -17.81
CA THR A 126 18.35 -19.38 -17.47
C THR A 126 17.36 -20.53 -17.34
N LYS A 127 17.75 -21.67 -17.90
CA LYS A 127 17.08 -22.98 -17.86
C LYS A 127 16.80 -23.47 -16.42
N ARG A 128 15.84 -22.88 -15.73
CA ARG A 128 15.25 -23.39 -14.48
C ARG A 128 13.80 -23.73 -14.77
N LYS A 129 13.42 -24.96 -14.37
CA LYS A 129 12.03 -25.45 -14.39
C LYS A 129 11.10 -24.30 -14.03
N SER A 130 10.13 -24.01 -14.90
CA SER A 130 9.04 -23.07 -14.68
C SER A 130 8.54 -23.23 -13.24
N LYS A 131 9.01 -22.35 -12.34
CA LYS A 131 8.40 -22.21 -11.03
C LYS A 131 7.18 -21.36 -11.33
N SER A 132 5.99 -21.94 -11.18
CA SER A 132 4.76 -21.17 -11.13
C SER A 132 4.99 -19.94 -10.25
N PRO A 133 4.59 -18.74 -10.69
CA PRO A 133 4.75 -17.54 -9.89
C PRO A 133 4.22 -17.77 -8.47
N MET A 134 4.93 -17.23 -7.48
CA MET A 134 4.56 -17.42 -6.08
C MET A 134 3.24 -16.71 -5.83
N LYS A 135 2.20 -17.48 -5.46
CA LYS A 135 0.89 -16.93 -5.11
C LYS A 135 0.96 -16.23 -3.75
N ILE A 136 0.53 -14.97 -3.72
CA ILE A 136 0.54 -14.11 -2.53
C ILE A 136 -0.89 -13.97 -2.00
N ARG A 137 -1.05 -14.18 -0.69
CA ARG A 137 -2.32 -13.95 0.02
C ARG A 137 -2.12 -12.92 1.11
N SER A 138 -2.99 -11.92 1.17
CA SER A 138 -2.94 -10.82 2.14
C SER A 138 -4.25 -10.72 2.92
N ILE A 139 -4.16 -10.58 4.23
CA ILE A 139 -5.31 -10.35 5.12
C ILE A 139 -5.08 -9.02 5.82
N MET A 140 -5.98 -8.07 5.59
CA MET A 140 -5.90 -6.71 6.12
C MET A 140 -7.22 -6.38 6.83
N PRO A 141 -7.44 -6.84 8.07
CA PRO A 141 -8.75 -6.74 8.72
C PRO A 141 -9.32 -5.30 8.75
N SER A 142 -8.46 -4.29 8.88
CA SER A 142 -8.83 -2.88 8.76
C SER A 142 -7.79 -2.13 7.94
N LEU A 143 -8.13 -1.81 6.69
CA LEU A 143 -7.33 -0.94 5.83
C LEU A 143 -7.17 0.47 6.44
N PRO A 144 -8.21 1.11 7.00
CA PRO A 144 -8.06 2.42 7.65
C PRO A 144 -7.06 2.41 8.79
N TYR A 145 -7.08 1.37 9.64
CA TYR A 145 -6.10 1.22 10.72
C TYR A 145 -4.68 1.06 10.17
N ILE A 146 -4.48 0.22 9.15
CA ILE A 146 -3.17 0.00 8.54
C ILE A 146 -2.66 1.28 7.89
N GLN A 147 -3.52 2.04 7.20
CA GLN A 147 -3.17 3.33 6.60
C GLN A 147 -2.77 4.36 7.66
N ASP A 148 -3.50 4.45 8.78
CA ASP A 148 -3.15 5.35 9.89
C ASP A 148 -1.79 4.98 10.51
N VAL A 149 -1.59 3.71 10.84
CA VAL A 149 -0.33 3.22 11.42
C VAL A 149 0.84 3.46 10.47
N THR A 150 0.70 3.06 9.20
CA THR A 150 1.73 3.22 8.18
C THR A 150 2.02 4.70 7.92
N GLY A 151 0.98 5.54 7.87
CA GLY A 151 1.09 6.99 7.72
C GLY A 151 1.86 7.63 8.88
N LYS A 152 1.61 7.19 10.12
CA LYS A 152 2.38 7.63 11.31
C LYS A 152 3.85 7.24 11.21
N PHE A 153 4.16 6.00 10.80
CA PHE A 153 5.53 5.57 10.59
C PHE A 153 6.23 6.36 9.49
N ALA A 154 5.57 6.55 8.35
CA ALA A 154 6.08 7.33 7.22
C ALA A 154 6.38 8.77 7.65
N SER A 155 5.42 9.41 8.32
CA SER A 155 5.56 10.79 8.80
C SER A 155 6.68 10.94 9.81
N LYS A 156 6.81 9.99 10.76
CA LYS A 156 7.90 10.00 11.73
C LYS A 156 9.26 9.91 11.05
N ARG A 157 9.43 8.95 10.13
CA ARG A 157 10.70 8.76 9.41
C ARG A 157 11.07 9.98 8.57
N LEU A 158 10.11 10.54 7.83
CA LEU A 158 10.33 11.74 7.02
C LEU A 158 10.68 12.96 7.88
N ASN A 159 10.04 13.11 9.04
CA ASN A 159 10.33 14.20 9.96
C ASN A 159 11.73 14.08 10.59
N GLU A 160 12.18 12.86 10.92
CA GLU A 160 13.55 12.61 11.39
C GLU A 160 14.58 13.06 10.34
N ILE A 161 14.43 12.59 9.10
CA ILE A 161 15.31 12.96 7.99
C ILE A 161 15.31 14.47 7.76
N TYR A 162 14.11 15.08 7.70
CA TYR A 162 13.98 16.51 7.51
C TYR A 162 14.64 17.31 8.64
N SER A 163 14.49 16.87 9.89
CA SER A 163 15.11 17.52 11.05
C SER A 163 16.64 17.47 10.99
N GLU A 164 17.22 16.36 10.51
CA GLU A 164 18.66 16.24 10.28
C GLU A 164 19.15 17.27 9.24
N ILE A 165 18.46 17.38 8.11
CA ILE A 165 18.76 18.36 7.06
C ILE A 165 18.64 19.79 7.61
N ARG A 166 17.55 20.08 8.34
CA ARG A 166 17.28 21.39 8.92
C ARG A 166 18.31 21.80 9.97
N THR A 167 18.87 20.83 10.69
CA THR A 167 19.97 21.05 11.65
C THR A 167 21.26 21.39 10.92
N ALA A 168 21.53 20.79 9.76
CA ALA A 168 22.68 21.12 8.94
C ALA A 168 22.52 22.46 8.20
N ILE A 169 21.31 22.80 7.76
CA ILE A 169 21.01 24.00 6.98
C ILE A 169 20.08 24.91 7.78
N HIS A 170 20.68 25.85 8.49
CA HIS A 170 19.94 26.80 9.29
C HIS A 170 19.18 27.86 8.47
N ASP A 171 19.64 28.13 7.24
CA ASP A 171 19.04 29.14 6.38
C ASP A 171 17.86 28.60 5.57
N LYS A 172 16.66 29.10 5.88
CA LYS A 172 15.43 28.65 5.23
C LYS A 172 15.34 29.05 3.76
N LYS A 173 16.00 30.12 3.31
CA LYS A 173 15.94 30.48 1.88
C LYS A 173 16.79 29.55 1.04
N ILE A 174 17.91 29.07 1.56
CA ILE A 174 18.69 27.99 0.91
C ILE A 174 17.81 26.75 0.79
N LEU A 175 17.05 26.43 1.84
CA LEU A 175 16.15 25.29 1.80
C LEU A 175 14.95 25.52 0.84
N SER A 176 14.37 26.71 0.78
CA SER A 176 13.33 27.07 -0.19
C SER A 176 13.83 26.91 -1.62
N GLU A 177 15.04 27.40 -1.91
CA GLU A 177 15.67 27.31 -3.23
C GLU A 177 15.98 25.85 -3.60
N ALA A 178 16.59 25.09 -2.68
CA ALA A 178 16.86 23.66 -2.88
C ALA A 178 15.57 22.85 -3.07
N LEU A 179 14.46 23.27 -2.46
CA LEU A 179 13.14 22.67 -2.65
C LEU A 179 12.37 23.28 -3.83
N GLU A 180 12.95 24.21 -4.59
CA GLU A 180 12.33 24.84 -5.76
C GLU A 180 10.96 25.46 -5.44
N ILE A 181 10.85 26.13 -4.29
CA ILE A 181 9.66 26.87 -3.85
C ILE A 181 10.02 28.32 -3.55
N ASP A 182 8.98 29.17 -3.51
CA ASP A 182 9.14 30.56 -3.11
C ASP A 182 9.75 30.65 -1.70
N SER A 183 10.60 31.66 -1.51
CA SER A 183 11.25 31.89 -0.23
C SER A 183 10.22 32.05 0.87
N THR A 184 10.35 31.22 1.92
CA THR A 184 9.41 31.21 3.03
C THR A 184 10.13 31.00 4.35
N GLU A 185 9.58 31.61 5.39
CA GLU A 185 9.98 31.37 6.78
C GLU A 185 9.12 30.31 7.47
N ASP A 186 8.06 29.83 6.81
CA ASP A 186 7.16 28.83 7.36
C ASP A 186 7.74 27.42 7.21
N GLU A 187 8.09 26.82 8.35
CA GLU A 187 8.65 25.47 8.44
C GLU A 187 7.69 24.40 7.91
N ASN A 188 6.37 24.60 8.04
CA ASN A 188 5.40 23.66 7.49
C ASN A 188 5.43 23.66 5.97
N ILE A 189 5.58 24.83 5.33
CA ILE A 189 5.64 24.90 3.86
C ILE A 189 6.90 24.19 3.35
N LEU A 190 8.04 24.40 4.01
CA LEU A 190 9.30 23.72 3.71
C LEU A 190 9.18 22.20 3.87
N PHE A 191 8.61 21.74 5.00
CA PHE A 191 8.42 20.32 5.25
C PHE A 191 7.47 19.68 4.22
N GLN A 192 6.36 20.33 3.88
CA GLN A 192 5.43 19.81 2.87
C GLN A 192 6.07 19.73 1.48
N ALA A 193 6.90 20.72 1.11
CA ALA A 193 7.65 20.69 -0.15
C ALA A 193 8.70 19.56 -0.17
N PHE A 194 9.37 19.33 0.97
CA PHE A 194 10.28 18.19 1.15
C PHE A 194 9.54 16.85 0.98
N VAL A 195 8.43 16.64 1.70
CA VAL A 195 7.64 15.40 1.60
C VAL A 195 7.15 15.20 0.17
N LYS A 196 6.67 16.24 -0.51
CA LYS A 196 6.21 16.13 -1.90
C LYS A 196 7.29 15.54 -2.83
N GLN A 197 8.54 16.00 -2.70
CA GLN A 197 9.65 15.58 -3.57
C GLN A 197 10.33 14.29 -3.12
N TYR A 198 10.36 14.04 -1.81
CA TYR A 198 11.20 13.01 -1.19
C TYR A 198 10.40 12.03 -0.32
N HIS A 199 9.07 11.98 -0.45
CA HIS A 199 8.23 11.05 0.31
C HIS A 199 8.80 9.63 0.26
N GLY A 200 9.28 9.17 -0.91
CA GLY A 200 9.91 7.86 -1.11
C GLY A 200 11.12 7.53 -0.22
N LEU A 201 11.68 8.48 0.54
CA LEU A 201 12.70 8.21 1.56
C LEU A 201 12.15 7.44 2.78
N TRP A 202 10.82 7.41 2.97
CA TRP A 202 10.21 6.75 4.13
C TRP A 202 10.34 5.22 4.11
N LEU A 203 10.29 4.62 2.91
CA LEU A 203 10.39 3.18 2.70
C LEU A 203 11.02 2.93 1.32
N ASN A 204 12.31 2.56 1.31
CA ASN A 204 13.04 2.39 0.06
C ASN A 204 14.14 1.33 0.12
N THR A 205 14.65 0.96 -1.06
CA THR A 205 15.91 0.22 -1.16
C THR A 205 17.08 1.17 -0.89
N ARG A 206 18.24 0.63 -0.48
CA ARG A 206 19.46 1.43 -0.26
C ARG A 206 19.88 2.23 -1.49
N GLU A 207 19.70 1.65 -2.68
CA GLU A 207 20.06 2.27 -3.96
C GLU A 207 19.20 3.50 -4.24
N ASN A 208 17.88 3.36 -4.11
CA ASN A 208 16.96 4.46 -4.33
C ASN A 208 17.05 5.53 -3.24
N GLU A 209 17.27 5.12 -1.99
CA GLU A 209 17.54 6.04 -0.88
C GLU A 209 18.77 6.90 -1.21
N LYS A 210 19.87 6.27 -1.65
CA LYS A 210 21.09 6.96 -2.07
C LYS A 210 20.82 7.95 -3.21
N ALA A 211 20.08 7.52 -4.25
CA ALA A 211 19.76 8.39 -5.39
C ALA A 211 18.92 9.60 -4.98
N LEU A 212 17.96 9.42 -4.07
CA LEU A 212 17.13 10.52 -3.54
C LEU A 212 17.96 11.50 -2.70
N PHE A 213 18.86 10.99 -1.86
CA PHE A 213 19.78 11.83 -1.09
C PHE A 213 20.78 12.56 -1.99
N GLU A 214 21.39 11.91 -2.98
CA GLU A 214 22.29 12.55 -3.95
C GLU A 214 21.58 13.69 -4.69
N LYS A 215 20.33 13.46 -5.12
CA LYS A 215 19.50 14.51 -5.73
C LYS A 215 19.28 15.69 -4.78
N LEU A 216 18.98 15.41 -3.51
CA LEU A 216 18.74 16.46 -2.51
C LEU A 216 20.02 17.25 -2.23
N TYR A 217 21.14 16.57 -1.96
CA TYR A 217 22.42 17.22 -1.70
C TYR A 217 22.88 18.06 -2.88
N GLY A 218 22.76 17.56 -4.12
CA GLY A 218 23.10 18.35 -5.30
C GLY A 218 22.19 19.58 -5.53
N LYS A 219 20.98 19.61 -4.98
CA LYS A 219 20.14 20.84 -4.98
C LYS A 219 20.58 21.82 -3.89
N ILE A 220 20.92 21.30 -2.70
CA ILE A 220 21.43 22.10 -1.58
C ILE A 220 22.75 22.76 -1.93
N GLU A 221 23.70 22.01 -2.49
CA GLU A 221 25.02 22.52 -2.91
C GLU A 221 24.86 23.69 -3.90
N ARG A 222 24.01 23.54 -4.92
CA ARG A 222 23.74 24.60 -5.88
C ARG A 222 23.14 25.85 -5.24
N ALA A 223 22.19 25.69 -4.31
CA ALA A 223 21.59 26.83 -3.60
C ALA A 223 22.61 27.54 -2.69
N LEU A 224 23.55 26.80 -2.09
CA LEU A 224 24.65 27.38 -1.32
C LEU A 224 25.61 28.17 -2.22
N ASP A 225 26.04 27.59 -3.35
CA ASP A 225 26.95 28.22 -4.29
C ASP A 225 26.36 29.52 -4.85
N ASN A 226 25.11 29.49 -5.31
CA ASN A 226 24.38 30.67 -5.80
C ASN A 226 24.40 31.80 -4.77
N ARG A 227 24.23 31.47 -3.50
CA ARG A 227 24.19 32.47 -2.43
C ARG A 227 25.56 33.04 -2.10
N ILE A 228 26.60 32.22 -2.15
CA ILE A 228 27.99 32.68 -2.00
C ILE A 228 28.34 33.67 -3.12
N GLU A 229 27.96 33.35 -4.37
CA GLU A 229 28.17 34.24 -5.52
C GLU A 229 27.45 35.59 -5.36
N LEU A 230 26.18 35.57 -4.91
CA LEU A 230 25.42 36.80 -4.67
C LEU A 230 26.05 37.70 -3.60
N MET A 231 26.57 37.12 -2.50
CA MET A 231 27.25 37.88 -1.45
C MET A 231 28.57 38.50 -1.97
N GLN A 232 29.34 37.77 -2.78
CA GLN A 232 30.56 38.30 -3.38
C GLN A 232 30.30 39.40 -4.42
N ALA A 233 29.14 39.37 -5.07
CA ALA A 233 28.73 40.39 -6.03
C ALA A 233 28.24 41.67 -5.35
N SER A 234 27.57 41.59 -4.19
CA SER A 234 27.18 42.77 -3.41
C SER A 234 28.39 43.52 -2.85
N ASP A 235 29.38 42.82 -2.32
CA ASP A 235 30.57 43.42 -1.71
C ASP A 235 31.45 44.18 -2.73
N LYS A 236 31.41 43.76 -4.01
CA LYS A 236 32.13 44.43 -5.12
C LYS A 236 31.45 45.68 -5.65
N ASN A 237 30.15 45.85 -5.42
CA ASN A 237 29.40 47.03 -5.87
C ASN A 237 29.37 48.16 -4.81
N GLU A 238 29.78 47.87 -3.57
CA GLU A 238 29.88 48.84 -2.47
C GLU A 238 31.31 49.39 -2.24
N SER A 239 32.30 48.92 -3.02
CA SER A 239 33.71 49.40 -3.01
C SER A 239 34.02 50.30 -4.20
#